data_AF-A0A382VE08-F1
#
_entry.id   AF-A0A382VE08-F1
#
_cell.length_a   1.000
_cell.length_b   1.000
_cell.length_c   1.000
_cell.angle_alpha   90.00
_cell.angle_beta   90.00
_cell.angle_gamma   90.00
#
_symmetry.space_group_name_H-M   'P 1'
#
loop_
_entity.id
_entity.type
_entity.pdbx_description
1 polymer ?
#
loop_
_entity_poly.entity_id
_entity_poly.type
_entity_poly.pdbx_seq_one_letter_code
_entity_poly.pdbx_strand_id
1 'polypeptide(L)'
;MRKCDHMDRRLFTKLLSSFAIAYNPSLKALVSRDKVVVVGAGIIGTTIAYELSKMGAKVTLIDKESPASGASGSSFSWINATYPKKPYSYNLLSQLGIDAYKNLEKEIKLNINWSGSLEWFDSMDAQ
;
A
#
# COMPACT_ATOMS: atom_id res chain seq x y z
N MET A 1 -23.10 23.74 23.05
CA MET A 1 -22.58 22.69 23.94
C MET A 1 -22.67 21.35 23.19
N ARG A 2 -21.58 20.89 22.55
CA ARG A 2 -21.58 19.65 21.74
C ARG A 2 -21.53 18.46 22.69
N LYS A 3 -22.50 17.55 22.61
CA LYS A 3 -22.46 16.25 23.30
C LYS A 3 -21.24 15.48 22.76
N CYS A 4 -20.33 15.08 23.65
CA CYS A 4 -19.29 14.11 23.30
C CYS A 4 -19.96 12.85 22.77
N ASP A 5 -19.60 12.46 21.55
CA ASP A 5 -20.04 11.22 20.93
C ASP A 5 -19.39 10.07 21.71
N HIS A 6 -20.22 9.30 22.42
CA HIS A 6 -19.76 8.23 23.27
C HIS A 6 -19.36 7.06 22.37
N MET A 7 -18.05 6.89 22.13
CA MET A 7 -17.53 5.78 21.34
C MET A 7 -18.08 4.45 21.88
N ASP A 8 -18.77 3.69 21.03
CA ASP A 8 -19.38 2.40 21.40
C ASP A 8 -18.27 1.42 21.77
N ARG A 9 -18.27 0.98 23.03
CA ARG A 9 -17.31 -0.01 23.57
C ARG A 9 -17.21 -1.25 22.69
N ARG A 10 -18.31 -1.70 22.07
CA ARG A 10 -18.32 -2.89 21.21
C ARG A 10 -17.57 -2.65 19.90
N LEU A 11 -17.68 -1.45 19.33
CA LEU A 11 -16.92 -1.04 18.15
C LEU A 11 -15.43 -0.95 18.49
N PHE A 12 -15.10 -0.34 19.63
CA PHE A 12 -13.73 -0.23 20.13
C PHE A 12 -13.10 -1.62 20.35
N THR A 13 -13.81 -2.56 20.99
CA THR A 13 -13.28 -3.92 21.18
C THR A 13 -13.08 -4.68 19.87
N LYS A 14 -13.98 -4.52 18.89
CA LYS A 14 -13.82 -5.12 17.54
C LYS A 14 -12.63 -4.55 16.78
N LEU A 15 -12.38 -3.24 16.90
CA LEU A 15 -11.21 -2.59 16.32
C LEU A 15 -9.93 -3.06 17.01
N LEU A 16 -9.93 -3.16 18.34
CA LEU A 16 -8.78 -3.64 19.13
C LEU A 16 -8.44 -5.11 18.83
N SER A 17 -9.45 -5.98 18.69
CA SER A 17 -9.23 -7.38 18.32
C SER A 17 -8.69 -7.53 16.90
N SER A 18 -9.11 -6.67 15.97
CA SER A 18 -8.59 -6.65 14.59
C SER A 18 -7.12 -6.22 14.54
N PHE A 19 -6.72 -5.26 15.39
CA PHE A 19 -5.31 -4.87 15.56
C PHE A 19 -4.46 -5.97 16.22
N ALA A 20 -5.00 -6.69 17.20
CA ALA A 20 -4.28 -7.80 17.85
C ALA A 20 -4.06 -8.99 16.91
N ILE A 21 -4.90 -9.16 15.87
CA ILE A 21 -4.67 -10.14 14.80
C ILE A 21 -3.54 -9.67 13.89
N ALA A 22 -3.51 -8.38 13.50
CA ALA A 22 -2.44 -7.83 12.67
C ALA A 22 -1.04 -7.92 13.30
N TYR A 23 -0.96 -7.94 14.64
CA TYR A 23 0.28 -8.04 15.42
C TYR A 23 0.46 -9.38 16.13
N ASN A 24 -0.21 -10.45 15.67
CA ASN A 24 -0.15 -11.75 16.34
C ASN A 24 1.12 -12.54 15.98
N PRO A 25 1.99 -12.88 16.95
CA PRO A 25 3.16 -13.74 16.72
C PRO A 25 2.79 -15.10 16.14
N SER A 26 1.57 -15.58 16.42
CA SER A 26 1.02 -16.84 15.91
C SER A 26 0.73 -16.80 14.41
N LEU A 27 0.32 -15.65 13.86
CA LEU A 27 0.16 -15.46 12.41
C LEU A 27 1.53 -15.41 11.73
N LYS A 28 2.50 -14.71 12.34
CA LYS A 28 3.89 -14.73 11.89
C LYS A 28 4.49 -16.14 11.89
N ALA A 29 4.18 -16.95 12.92
CA ALA A 29 4.63 -18.33 13.02
C ALA A 29 3.89 -19.30 12.08
N LEU A 30 2.65 -19.00 11.69
CA LEU A 30 1.90 -19.78 10.69
C LEU A 30 2.44 -19.49 9.28
N VAL A 31 2.57 -18.20 8.94
CA VAL A 31 3.11 -17.73 7.66
C VAL A 31 4.58 -18.14 7.50
N SER A 32 5.35 -18.28 8.59
CA SER A 32 6.76 -18.71 8.50
C SER A 32 6.99 -20.11 7.96
N ARG A 33 5.94 -20.95 7.89
CA ARG A 33 6.01 -22.28 7.28
C ARG A 33 5.53 -22.30 5.83
N ASP A 34 4.87 -21.24 5.38
CA ASP A 34 4.30 -21.18 4.05
C ASP A 34 5.40 -20.98 3.00
N LYS A 35 5.34 -21.82 1.97
CA LYS A 35 6.15 -21.68 0.76
C LYS A 35 5.27 -21.02 -0.29
N VAL A 36 5.58 -19.78 -0.66
CA VAL A 36 4.78 -19.01 -1.60
C VAL A 36 5.58 -18.73 -2.86
N VAL A 37 4.99 -19.01 -4.01
CA VAL A 37 5.55 -18.58 -5.30
C VAL A 37 4.77 -17.34 -5.76
N VAL A 38 5.47 -16.26 -6.03
CA VAL A 38 4.91 -15.03 -6.62
C VAL A 38 5.37 -14.96 -8.07
N VAL A 39 4.42 -14.84 -9.00
CA VAL A 39 4.69 -14.80 -10.45
C VAL A 39 4.53 -13.37 -10.95
N GLY A 40 5.63 -12.79 -11.45
CA GLY A 40 5.76 -11.41 -11.90
C GLY A 40 6.54 -10.55 -10.90
N ALA A 41 7.75 -10.12 -11.25
CA ALA A 41 8.62 -9.23 -10.49
C ALA A 41 8.49 -7.76 -10.93
N GLY A 42 7.28 -7.34 -11.28
CA GLY A 42 6.90 -5.92 -11.32
C GLY A 42 6.74 -5.34 -9.91
N ILE A 43 6.34 -4.07 -9.82
CA ILE A 43 6.19 -3.37 -8.52
C ILE A 43 5.20 -4.07 -7.60
N ILE A 44 4.07 -4.54 -8.13
CA ILE A 44 3.04 -5.25 -7.34
C ILE A 44 3.58 -6.56 -6.78
N GLY A 45 4.15 -7.43 -7.62
CA GLY A 45 4.64 -8.72 -7.18
C GLY A 45 5.85 -8.62 -6.25
N THR A 46 6.74 -7.66 -6.49
CA THR A 46 7.87 -7.38 -5.58
C THR A 46 7.38 -6.90 -4.22
N THR A 47 6.39 -6.01 -4.16
CA THR A 47 5.82 -5.55 -2.88
C THR A 47 5.10 -6.69 -2.14
N ILE A 48 4.37 -7.56 -2.84
CA ILE A 48 3.75 -8.75 -2.23
C ILE A 48 4.83 -9.69 -1.66
N ALA A 49 5.86 -9.99 -2.45
CA ALA A 49 6.95 -10.86 -2.03
C ALA A 49 7.70 -10.29 -0.82
N TYR A 50 7.92 -8.97 -0.81
CA TYR A 50 8.54 -8.25 0.29
C TYR A 50 7.74 -8.36 1.59
N GLU A 51 6.44 -8.07 1.56
CA GLU A 51 5.60 -8.13 2.77
C GLU A 51 5.44 -9.58 3.28
N LEU A 52 5.24 -10.55 2.38
CA LEU A 52 5.20 -11.97 2.76
C LEU A 52 6.52 -12.44 3.40
N SER A 53 7.66 -11.99 2.85
CA SER A 53 8.98 -12.28 3.42
C SER A 53 9.16 -11.65 4.80
N LYS A 54 8.70 -10.40 5.01
CA LYS A 54 8.68 -9.74 6.33
C LYS A 54 7.82 -10.48 7.36
N MET A 55 6.72 -11.08 6.90
CA MET A 55 5.85 -11.94 7.71
C MET A 55 6.46 -13.33 7.99
N GLY A 56 7.59 -13.66 7.37
CA GLY A 56 8.36 -14.88 7.61
C GLY A 56 8.20 -15.97 6.56
N ALA A 57 7.36 -15.78 5.54
CA ALA A 57 7.14 -16.80 4.51
C ALA A 57 8.43 -17.10 3.71
N LYS A 58 8.56 -18.34 3.25
CA LYS A 58 9.59 -18.69 2.27
C LYS A 58 9.08 -18.36 0.87
N VAL A 59 9.42 -17.18 0.37
CA VAL A 59 8.94 -16.68 -0.92
C VAL A 59 9.92 -17.02 -2.04
N THR A 60 9.40 -17.49 -3.17
CA THR A 60 10.12 -17.56 -4.46
C THR A 60 9.44 -16.60 -5.42
N LEU A 61 10.12 -15.52 -5.80
CA LEU A 61 9.65 -14.57 -6.79
C LEU A 61 10.22 -14.96 -8.16
N ILE A 62 9.36 -15.18 -9.14
CA ILE A 62 9.75 -15.51 -10.51
C ILE A 62 9.24 -14.44 -11.48
N ASP A 63 10.02 -14.12 -12.49
CA ASP A 63 9.62 -13.31 -13.62
C ASP A 63 10.00 -14.03 -14.91
N LYS A 64 9.33 -13.70 -16.01
CA LYS A 64 9.65 -14.23 -17.34
C LYS A 64 10.99 -13.68 -17.84
N GLU A 65 11.33 -12.43 -17.48
CA GLU A 65 12.55 -11.76 -17.91
C GLU A 65 13.36 -11.27 -16.70
N SER A 66 13.60 -9.96 -16.59
CA SER A 66 14.26 -9.33 -15.45
C SER A 66 13.24 -8.55 -14.59
N PRO A 67 13.53 -8.30 -13.30
CA PRO A 67 12.67 -7.49 -12.46
C PRO A 67 12.34 -6.15 -13.10
N ALA A 68 11.07 -5.77 -13.01
CA ALA A 68 10.51 -4.56 -13.61
C ALA A 68 10.66 -4.42 -15.14
N SER A 69 10.98 -5.47 -15.92
CA SER A 69 11.15 -5.33 -17.38
C SER A 69 9.90 -4.89 -18.14
N GLY A 70 8.71 -5.12 -17.58
CA GLY A 70 7.42 -4.69 -18.14
C GLY A 70 6.99 -3.28 -17.73
N ALA A 71 5.68 -3.10 -17.51
CA ALA A 71 5.06 -1.81 -17.22
C ALA A 71 5.69 -1.05 -16.04
N SER A 72 6.23 -1.75 -15.04
CA SER A 72 6.87 -1.10 -13.88
C SER A 72 8.14 -0.33 -14.26
N GLY A 73 9.01 -0.89 -15.11
CA GLY A 73 10.24 -0.22 -15.56
C GLY A 73 10.01 0.78 -16.68
N SER A 74 8.93 0.63 -17.45
CA SER A 74 8.52 1.60 -18.49
C SER A 74 7.64 2.76 -17.96
N SER A 75 7.38 2.81 -16.65
CA SER A 75 6.48 3.80 -16.04
C SER A 75 7.16 5.13 -15.75
N PHE A 76 6.41 6.23 -15.87
CA PHE A 76 6.81 7.55 -15.35
C PHE A 76 6.88 7.60 -13.81
N SER A 77 6.40 6.55 -13.13
CA SER A 77 6.52 6.34 -11.68
C SER A 77 5.93 7.47 -10.83
N TRP A 78 4.87 8.12 -11.33
CA TRP A 78 4.21 9.22 -10.63
C TRP A 78 3.28 8.73 -9.53
N ILE A 79 3.66 8.96 -8.28
CA ILE A 79 2.87 8.63 -7.09
C ILE A 79 1.98 9.84 -6.76
N ASN A 80 0.67 9.71 -6.92
CA ASN A 80 -0.25 10.83 -6.70
C ASN A 80 -1.62 10.37 -6.21
N ALA A 81 -2.34 11.30 -5.58
CA ALA A 81 -3.77 11.20 -5.25
C ALA A 81 -4.50 12.48 -5.68
N THR A 82 -4.04 13.11 -6.78
CA THR A 82 -4.54 14.40 -7.30
C THR A 82 -5.83 14.24 -8.12
N TYR A 83 -6.31 15.32 -8.74
CA TYR A 83 -7.72 15.54 -9.08
C TYR A 83 -8.06 15.23 -10.56
N PRO A 84 -9.33 14.88 -10.90
CA PRO A 84 -10.32 14.19 -10.08
C PRO A 84 -10.08 12.68 -10.13
N LYS A 85 -9.47 12.13 -9.09
CA LYS A 85 -9.51 10.67 -8.86
C LYS A 85 -10.85 10.25 -8.26
N LYS A 86 -11.91 10.25 -9.07
CA LYS A 86 -13.23 9.76 -8.68
C LYS A 86 -13.35 8.26 -9.01
N PRO A 87 -14.12 7.46 -8.25
CA PRO A 87 -14.85 7.82 -7.03
C PRO A 87 -13.94 7.98 -5.79
N TYR A 88 -14.51 8.44 -4.66
CA TYR A 88 -13.76 8.63 -3.40
C TYR A 88 -12.95 7.39 -2.99
N SER A 89 -13.47 6.18 -3.20
CA SER A 89 -12.74 4.94 -2.87
C SER A 89 -11.42 4.79 -3.64
N TYR A 90 -11.36 5.24 -4.90
CA TYR A 90 -10.14 5.23 -5.70
C TYR A 90 -9.14 6.32 -5.24
N ASN A 91 -9.65 7.50 -4.88
CA ASN A 91 -8.83 8.54 -4.25
C ASN A 91 -8.24 8.05 -2.93
N LEU A 92 -9.06 7.46 -2.06
CA LEU A 92 -8.65 6.92 -0.77
C LEU A 92 -7.56 5.85 -0.94
N LEU A 93 -7.73 4.92 -1.89
CA LEU A 93 -6.69 3.94 -2.21
C LEU A 93 -5.38 4.61 -2.63
N SER A 94 -5.45 5.68 -3.43
CA SER A 94 -4.26 6.44 -3.85
C SER A 94 -3.58 7.15 -2.68
N GLN A 95 -4.35 7.72 -1.74
CA GLN A 95 -3.82 8.34 -0.52
C GLN A 95 -3.12 7.31 0.38
N LEU A 96 -3.76 6.16 0.60
CA LEU A 96 -3.16 5.05 1.34
C LEU A 96 -1.88 4.56 0.67
N GLY A 97 -1.84 4.55 -0.67
CA GLY A 97 -0.63 4.25 -1.44
C GLY A 97 0.50 5.25 -1.17
N ILE A 98 0.21 6.57 -1.15
CA ILE A 98 1.20 7.59 -0.81
C ILE A 98 1.77 7.35 0.59
N ASP A 99 0.92 7.07 1.58
CA ASP A 99 1.37 6.81 2.95
C ASP A 99 2.22 5.53 3.04
N ALA A 100 1.84 4.48 2.31
CA ALA A 100 2.64 3.25 2.20
C ALA A 100 4.04 3.53 1.60
N TYR A 101 4.12 4.33 0.53
CA TYR A 101 5.41 4.71 -0.07
C TYR A 101 6.28 5.55 0.87
N LYS A 102 5.71 6.47 1.64
CA LYS A 102 6.44 7.25 2.67
C LYS A 102 7.00 6.36 3.78
N ASN A 103 6.28 5.30 4.15
CA ASN A 103 6.78 4.32 5.11
C ASN A 103 7.89 3.47 4.50
N LEU A 104 7.69 3.01 3.27
CA LEU A 104 8.68 2.19 2.54
C LEU A 104 9.98 2.97 2.28
N GLU A 105 9.90 4.25 1.95
CA GLU A 105 11.04 5.16 1.81
C GLU A 105 11.96 5.10 3.03
N LYS A 106 11.38 5.12 4.23
CA LYS A 106 12.13 5.04 5.49
C LYS A 106 12.67 3.64 5.75
N GLU A 107 11.86 2.62 5.46
CA GLU A 107 12.17 1.23 5.81
C GLU A 107 13.32 0.67 4.97
N ILE A 108 13.31 0.90 3.65
CA ILE A 108 14.32 0.36 2.72
C ILE A 108 15.16 1.44 2.04
N LYS A 109 15.07 2.69 2.51
CA LYS A 109 15.88 3.83 2.04
C LYS A 109 15.74 4.09 0.55
N LEU A 110 14.50 4.14 0.05
CA LEU A 110 14.24 4.55 -1.33
C LEU A 110 14.58 6.02 -1.52
N ASN A 111 14.98 6.38 -2.74
CA ASN A 111 15.12 7.77 -3.14
C ASN A 111 13.85 8.20 -3.89
N ILE A 112 12.89 8.79 -3.18
CA ILE A 112 11.63 9.25 -3.76
C ILE A 112 11.63 10.79 -3.82
N ASN A 113 11.28 11.35 -4.98
CA ASN A 113 11.05 12.78 -5.11
C ASN A 113 9.56 13.07 -4.88
N TRP A 114 9.24 13.68 -3.74
CA TRP A 114 7.88 14.06 -3.36
C TRP A 114 7.48 15.44 -3.91
N SER A 115 7.61 15.63 -5.22
CA SER A 115 7.14 16.83 -5.91
C SER A 115 5.65 16.75 -6.29
N GLY A 116 5.05 17.91 -6.56
CA GLY A 116 3.66 18.01 -7.02
C GLY A 116 3.52 18.15 -8.53
N SER A 117 2.29 18.32 -8.99
CA SER A 117 1.92 18.73 -10.35
C SER A 117 1.34 20.14 -10.34
N LEU A 118 1.39 20.80 -11.50
CA LEU A 118 0.60 21.99 -11.81
C LEU A 118 -0.39 21.60 -12.91
N GLU A 119 -1.66 21.88 -12.68
CA GLU A 119 -2.76 21.47 -13.56
C GLU A 119 -3.56 22.71 -13.98
N TRP A 120 -3.86 22.81 -15.26
CA TRP A 120 -4.69 23.88 -15.85
C TRP A 120 -6.04 23.31 -16.28
N PHE A 121 -7.11 24.07 -16.05
CA PHE A 121 -8.47 23.70 -16.39
C PHE A 121 -9.12 24.81 -17.20
N ASP A 122 -9.84 24.44 -18.25
CA ASP A 122 -10.56 25.40 -19.12
C ASP A 122 -11.89 25.87 -18.50
N SER A 123 -12.37 25.23 -17.44
CA SER A 123 -13.60 25.60 -16.71
C SER A 123 -13.58 25.10 -15.27
N MET A 124 -14.39 25.73 -14.39
CA MET A 124 -14.48 25.35 -12.97
C MET A 124 -15.09 23.96 -12.74
N ASP A 125 -15.98 23.51 -13.64
CA ASP A 125 -16.61 22.18 -13.53
C ASP A 125 -15.66 21.02 -13.94
N ALA A 126 -14.55 21.36 -14.61
CA ALA A 126 -13.48 20.44 -14.94
C ALA A 126 -12.45 20.31 -13.80
N GLN A 127 -12.48 21.23 -12.83
CA GLN A 127 -11.75 21.18 -11.57
C GLN A 127 -12.53 20.40 -10.52
#